data_AF-A0A399ZGX4-F1
#
_entry.id   AF-A0A399ZGX4-F1
#
_cell.length_a   1.000
_cell.length_b   1.000
_cell.length_c   1.000
_cell.angle_alpha   90.00
_cell.angle_beta   90.00
_cell.angle_gamma   90.00
#
_symmetry.space_group_name_H-M   'P 1'
#
loop_
_entity.id
_entity.type
_entity.pdbx_description
1 polymer ?
#
loop_
_entity_poly.entity_id
_entity_poly.type
_entity_poly.pdbx_seq_one_letter_code
_entity_poly.pdbx_strand_id
1 'polypeptide(L)'
;MNRNRILLIAFAALLVTLACTIFVGGPDYPQPPIPISPEAIASLQEEVKAAALAGAASGEITLKMSETQLTSYLAYKLLQSPSPMFTFPQVLLRDGQMRIIGKTQQGYFTANIGITLAVGADETGQPKLQLVEADFGPFPLPDGLNKAITAIIEEAYTGALGPVATGFRITSISIADGTMTVVGKIR
;
A
#
# COMPACT_ATOMS: atom_id res chain seq x y z
N MET A 1 42.99 30.34 15.38
CA MET A 1 42.15 29.42 14.58
C MET A 1 41.44 30.24 13.52
N ASN A 2 41.66 29.97 12.23
CA ASN A 2 41.17 30.84 11.15
C ASN A 2 39.64 30.88 11.12
N ARG A 3 39.04 32.07 10.92
CA ARG A 3 37.58 32.29 10.87
C ARG A 3 36.87 31.32 9.91
N ASN A 4 37.50 30.99 8.78
CA ASN A 4 36.98 30.01 7.82
C ASN A 4 36.98 28.56 8.34
N ARG A 5 37.94 28.18 9.20
CA ARG A 5 37.95 26.86 9.86
C ARG A 5 36.88 26.77 10.95
N ILE A 6 36.62 27.86 11.67
CA ILE A 6 35.54 27.93 12.66
C ILE A 6 34.18 27.79 11.97
N LEU A 7 33.97 28.49 10.85
CA LEU A 7 32.75 28.37 10.05
C LEU A 7 32.55 26.95 9.48
N LEU A 8 33.61 26.30 9.00
CA LEU A 8 33.54 24.93 8.50
C LEU A 8 33.21 23.92 9.62
N ILE A 9 33.79 24.08 10.81
CA ILE A 9 33.50 23.21 11.96
C ILE A 9 32.07 23.43 12.46
N ALA A 10 31.60 24.68 12.52
CA ALA A 10 30.22 24.99 12.91
C ALA A 10 29.20 24.44 11.89
N PHE A 11 29.50 24.52 10.60
CA PHE A 11 28.66 23.96 9.55
C PHE A 11 28.65 22.42 9.57
N ALA A 12 29.79 21.78 9.80
CA ALA A 12 29.88 20.33 9.98
C ALA A 12 29.12 19.86 11.23
N ALA A 13 29.20 20.59 12.35
CA ALA A 13 28.46 20.27 13.56
C ALA A 13 26.94 20.40 13.37
N LEU A 14 26.48 21.40 12.61
CA LEU A 14 25.07 21.57 12.26
C LEU A 14 24.55 20.41 11.40
N LEU A 15 25.35 19.93 10.44
CA LEU A 15 24.95 18.81 9.57
C LEU A 15 24.78 17.48 10.33
N VAL A 16 25.55 17.26 11.41
CA VAL A 16 25.45 16.03 12.22
C VAL A 16 24.14 15.98 13.01
N THR A 17 23.59 17.13 13.45
CA THR A 17 22.34 17.14 14.23
C THR A 17 21.09 16.88 13.39
N LEU A 18 21.14 17.05 12.06
CA LEU A 18 19.99 16.82 11.18
C LEU A 18 19.79 15.34 10.79
N ALA A 19 20.79 14.48 10.97
CA ALA A 19 20.78 13.10 10.45
C ALA A 19 20.35 12.03 11.48
N CYS A 20 20.25 12.38 12.76
CA CYS A 20 19.92 11.41 13.80
C CYS A 20 18.41 11.09 13.80
N THR A 21 18.05 9.96 13.20
CA THR A 21 16.75 9.32 13.42
C THR A 21 16.94 8.12 14.35
N ILE A 22 16.03 7.96 15.31
CA ILE A 22 16.06 6.88 16.30
C ILE A 22 14.98 5.87 15.91
N PHE A 23 15.37 4.61 15.67
CA PHE A 23 14.42 3.54 15.42
C PHE A 23 13.86 3.02 16.75
N VAL A 24 12.54 3.04 16.90
CA VAL A 24 11.86 2.73 18.16
C VAL A 24 11.06 1.43 18.14
N GLY A 25 11.12 0.65 17.06
CA GLY A 25 10.53 -0.69 16.97
C GLY A 25 9.45 -0.85 15.89
N GLY A 26 8.59 -1.84 16.08
CA GLY A 26 7.55 -2.24 15.13
C GLY A 26 7.81 -3.62 14.51
N PRO A 27 6.93 -4.09 13.61
CA PRO A 27 7.04 -5.43 13.03
C PRO A 27 8.23 -5.55 12.08
N ASP A 28 8.70 -6.78 11.90
CA ASP A 28 9.79 -7.09 10.99
C ASP A 28 9.40 -6.84 9.54
N TYR A 29 10.34 -6.26 8.80
CA TYR A 29 10.20 -5.97 7.39
C TYR A 29 10.55 -7.22 6.56
N PRO A 30 9.85 -7.51 5.44
CA PRO A 30 10.13 -8.70 4.65
C PRO A 30 11.58 -8.74 4.15
N GLN A 31 12.18 -9.93 4.21
CA GLN A 31 13.54 -10.19 3.73
C GLN A 31 13.49 -11.37 2.72
N PRO A 32 13.86 -11.16 1.44
CA PRO A 32 14.23 -9.87 0.84
C PRO A 32 13.01 -8.93 0.70
N PRO A 33 13.23 -7.61 0.57
CA PRO A 33 12.14 -6.68 0.27
C PRO A 33 11.57 -6.96 -1.12
N ILE A 34 10.25 -6.79 -1.25
CA ILE A 34 9.53 -6.86 -2.51
C ILE A 34 9.96 -5.65 -3.36
N PRO A 35 10.42 -5.87 -4.61
CA PRO A 35 10.89 -4.80 -5.46
C PRO A 35 9.73 -3.86 -5.85
N ILE A 36 10.03 -2.56 -5.90
CA ILE A 36 9.13 -1.53 -6.42
C ILE A 36 9.60 -1.19 -7.82
N SER A 37 8.71 -1.29 -8.81
CA SER A 37 9.08 -1.00 -10.19
C SER A 37 7.93 -0.37 -10.98
N PRO A 38 8.21 0.60 -11.89
CA PRO A 38 7.21 1.13 -12.82
C PRO A 38 6.62 0.06 -13.74
N GLU A 39 7.42 -0.94 -14.11
CA GLU A 39 7.00 -2.07 -14.96
C GLU A 39 5.91 -2.90 -14.27
N ALA A 40 6.00 -3.09 -12.96
CA ALA A 40 4.95 -3.76 -12.19
C ALA A 40 3.63 -2.98 -12.25
N ILE A 41 3.67 -1.64 -12.18
CA ILE A 41 2.47 -0.80 -12.31
C ILE A 41 1.89 -0.89 -13.72
N ALA A 42 2.74 -0.84 -14.75
CA ALA A 42 2.32 -0.97 -16.14
C ALA A 42 1.66 -2.34 -16.40
N SER A 43 2.27 -3.42 -15.92
CA SER A 43 1.72 -4.78 -16.03
C SER A 43 0.35 -4.90 -15.36
N LEU A 44 0.17 -4.32 -14.17
CA LEU A 44 -1.11 -4.29 -13.48
C LEU A 44 -2.18 -3.56 -14.29
N GLN A 45 -1.83 -2.43 -14.91
CA GLN A 45 -2.77 -1.67 -15.75
C GLN A 45 -3.17 -2.45 -17.01
N GLU A 46 -2.23 -3.17 -17.62
CA GLU A 46 -2.49 -4.03 -18.77
C GLU A 46 -3.39 -5.21 -18.39
N GLU A 47 -3.14 -5.86 -17.25
CA GLU A 47 -3.97 -6.94 -16.73
C GLU A 47 -5.40 -6.47 -16.43
N VAL A 48 -5.57 -5.30 -15.83
CA VAL A 48 -6.90 -4.69 -15.60
C VAL A 48 -7.62 -4.45 -16.92
N LYS A 49 -6.94 -3.89 -17.92
CA LYS A 49 -7.53 -3.66 -19.26
C LYS A 49 -7.91 -4.96 -19.95
N ALA A 50 -7.03 -5.95 -19.92
CA ALA A 50 -7.26 -7.26 -20.51
C ALA A 50 -8.43 -7.97 -19.83
N ALA A 51 -8.48 -7.94 -18.49
CA ALA A 51 -9.57 -8.52 -17.72
C ALA A 51 -10.91 -7.82 -18.00
N ALA A 52 -10.92 -6.48 -18.13
CA ALA A 52 -12.12 -5.73 -18.50
C ALA A 52 -12.63 -6.09 -19.91
N LEU A 53 -11.73 -6.21 -20.90
CA LEU A 53 -12.08 -6.61 -22.27
C LEU A 53 -12.61 -8.05 -22.32
N ALA A 54 -11.96 -8.98 -21.62
CA ALA A 54 -12.44 -10.35 -21.51
C ALA A 54 -13.80 -10.44 -20.82
N GLY A 55 -14.02 -9.61 -19.80
CA GLY A 55 -15.30 -9.49 -19.12
C GLY A 55 -16.42 -8.93 -19.99
N ALA A 56 -16.12 -7.97 -20.86
CA ALA A 56 -17.10 -7.46 -21.82
C ALA A 56 -17.60 -8.54 -22.80
N ALA A 57 -16.77 -9.53 -23.12
CA ALA A 57 -17.13 -10.64 -23.99
C ALA A 57 -17.80 -11.81 -23.25
N SER A 58 -17.37 -12.11 -22.02
CA SER A 58 -17.78 -13.31 -21.28
C SER A 58 -18.79 -13.05 -20.15
N GLY A 59 -18.96 -11.80 -19.73
CA GLY A 59 -19.73 -11.39 -18.55
C GLY A 59 -18.99 -11.59 -17.21
N GLU A 60 -17.78 -12.15 -17.22
CA GLU A 60 -16.97 -12.42 -16.02
C GLU A 60 -15.57 -11.79 -16.14
N ILE A 61 -15.17 -11.05 -15.12
CA ILE A 61 -13.84 -10.45 -15.00
C ILE A 61 -13.08 -11.23 -13.93
N THR A 62 -11.88 -11.69 -14.27
CA THR A 62 -10.91 -12.22 -13.31
C THR A 62 -9.65 -11.37 -13.37
N LEU A 63 -9.30 -10.74 -12.25
CA LEU A 63 -8.09 -9.96 -12.07
C LEU A 63 -7.18 -10.67 -11.07
N LYS A 64 -5.91 -10.85 -11.43
CA LYS A 64 -4.88 -11.36 -10.52
C LYS A 64 -3.89 -10.25 -10.23
N MET A 65 -3.44 -10.14 -9.00
CA MET A 65 -2.49 -9.13 -8.56
C MET A 65 -1.46 -9.76 -7.63
N SER A 66 -0.19 -9.59 -7.96
CA SER A 66 0.93 -10.06 -7.15
C SER A 66 1.30 -9.06 -6.06
N GLU A 67 2.03 -9.55 -5.04
CA GLU A 67 2.69 -8.71 -4.03
C GLU A 67 3.52 -7.58 -4.62
N THR A 68 4.27 -7.85 -5.70
CA THR A 68 5.09 -6.87 -6.41
C THR A 68 4.25 -5.75 -7.02
N GLN A 69 3.14 -6.10 -7.68
CA GLN A 69 2.24 -5.14 -8.29
C GLN A 69 1.54 -4.28 -7.23
N LEU A 70 1.01 -4.89 -6.18
CA LEU A 70 0.35 -4.16 -5.08
C LEU A 70 1.33 -3.26 -4.32
N THR A 71 2.53 -3.76 -4.03
CA THR A 71 3.59 -3.00 -3.37
C THR A 71 4.00 -1.80 -4.21
N SER A 72 4.22 -1.99 -5.52
CA SER A 72 4.61 -0.92 -6.43
C SER A 72 3.51 0.13 -6.58
N TYR A 73 2.26 -0.32 -6.72
CA TYR A 73 1.11 0.57 -6.81
C TYR A 73 0.91 1.41 -5.54
N LEU A 74 0.95 0.78 -4.36
CA LEU A 74 0.82 1.48 -3.09
C LEU A 74 1.98 2.45 -2.85
N ALA A 75 3.22 2.07 -3.20
CA ALA A 75 4.38 2.96 -3.11
C ALA A 75 4.18 4.21 -3.96
N TYR A 76 3.73 4.04 -5.20
CA TYR A 76 3.44 5.15 -6.10
C TYR A 76 2.33 6.06 -5.57
N LYS A 77 1.24 5.49 -5.04
CA LYS A 77 0.14 6.27 -4.45
C LYS A 77 0.57 7.06 -3.22
N LEU A 78 1.36 6.47 -2.33
CA LEU A 78 1.87 7.18 -1.14
C LEU A 78 2.82 8.32 -1.51
N LEU A 79 3.61 8.20 -2.58
CA LEU A 79 4.45 9.28 -3.09
C LEU A 79 3.65 10.47 -3.62
N GLN A 80 2.44 10.24 -4.11
CA GLN A 80 1.53 11.29 -4.59
C GLN A 80 0.73 11.95 -3.46
N SER A 81 0.71 11.35 -2.27
CA SER A 81 0.03 11.91 -1.11
C SER A 81 0.87 13.06 -0.53
N PRO A 82 0.29 14.26 -0.31
CA PRO A 82 1.03 15.39 0.25
C PRO A 82 1.49 15.16 1.71
N SER A 83 0.84 14.22 2.42
CA SER A 83 1.14 13.90 3.81
C SER A 83 0.88 12.40 4.07
N PRO A 84 1.75 11.49 3.57
CA PRO A 84 1.53 10.06 3.71
C PRO A 84 1.69 9.63 5.17
N MET A 85 0.80 8.76 5.65
CA MET A 85 0.85 8.25 7.03
C MET A 85 2.07 7.36 7.30
N PHE A 86 2.60 6.76 6.24
CA PHE A 86 3.80 5.93 6.23
C PHE A 86 4.44 5.94 4.84
N THR A 87 5.69 5.51 4.79
CA THR A 87 6.54 5.45 3.59
C THR A 87 7.08 4.04 3.44
N PHE A 88 7.63 3.74 2.26
CA PHE A 88 8.16 2.41 1.92
C PHE A 88 7.13 1.32 2.26
N PRO A 89 6.03 1.19 1.52
CA PRO A 89 5.11 0.09 1.74
C PRO A 89 5.71 -1.23 1.26
N GLN A 90 5.28 -2.33 1.89
CA GLN A 90 5.46 -3.71 1.44
C GLN A 90 4.13 -4.43 1.65
N VAL A 91 3.57 -4.98 0.59
CA VAL A 91 2.30 -5.70 0.63
C VAL A 91 2.56 -7.19 0.56
N LEU A 92 2.20 -7.89 1.62
CA LEU A 92 2.27 -9.34 1.74
C LEU A 92 0.86 -9.93 1.65
N LEU A 93 0.75 -11.06 0.96
CA LEU A 93 -0.48 -11.77 0.64
C LEU A 93 -0.35 -13.21 1.16
N ARG A 94 -0.72 -13.43 2.43
CA ARG A 94 -0.54 -14.70 3.14
C ARG A 94 -1.79 -15.00 3.97
N ASP A 95 -2.08 -16.27 4.17
CA ASP A 95 -3.13 -16.75 5.08
C ASP A 95 -4.53 -16.14 4.83
N GLY A 96 -4.87 -15.88 3.56
CA GLY A 96 -6.15 -15.26 3.19
C GLY A 96 -6.26 -13.77 3.52
N GLN A 97 -5.15 -13.13 3.93
CA GLN A 97 -5.10 -11.74 4.38
C GLN A 97 -4.07 -10.93 3.60
N MET A 98 -4.28 -9.62 3.58
CA MET A 98 -3.33 -8.65 3.06
C MET A 98 -2.64 -7.94 4.23
N ARG A 99 -1.34 -8.14 4.39
CA ARG A 99 -0.51 -7.48 5.40
C ARG A 99 0.34 -6.41 4.74
N ILE A 100 0.14 -5.17 5.16
CA ILE A 100 0.90 -4.00 4.69
C ILE A 100 1.90 -3.63 5.77
N ILE A 101 3.18 -3.60 5.41
CA ILE A 101 4.25 -3.16 6.30
C ILE A 101 4.84 -1.87 5.76
N GLY A 102 5.12 -0.92 6.63
CA GLY A 102 5.60 0.41 6.25
C GLY A 102 6.53 1.02 7.28
N LYS A 103 7.03 2.22 6.99
CA LYS A 103 7.80 3.03 7.93
C LYS A 103 7.08 4.34 8.23
N THR A 104 6.90 4.66 9.49
CA THR A 104 6.36 5.94 9.93
C THR A 104 7.44 6.74 10.67
N GLN A 105 7.29 8.06 10.69
CA GLN A 105 8.20 8.97 11.37
C GLN A 105 7.42 10.05 12.13
N GLN A 106 7.77 10.26 13.38
CA GLN A 106 7.27 11.37 14.21
C GLN A 106 8.46 12.11 14.85
N GLY A 107 8.72 13.33 14.38
CA GLY A 107 9.91 14.08 14.76
C GLY A 107 11.19 13.33 14.37
N TYR A 108 12.03 13.02 15.36
CA TYR A 108 13.28 12.27 15.18
C TYR A 108 13.10 10.74 15.34
N PHE A 109 11.90 10.26 15.66
CA PHE A 109 11.64 8.85 15.89
C PHE A 109 11.05 8.19 14.65
N THR A 110 11.52 6.99 14.33
CA THR A 110 11.02 6.16 13.23
C THR A 110 10.61 4.79 13.76
N ALA A 111 9.53 4.24 13.23
CA ALA A 111 9.10 2.89 13.55
C ALA A 111 8.62 2.19 12.29
N ASN A 112 8.69 0.87 12.31
CA ASN A 112 7.93 0.07 11.37
C ASN A 112 6.48 0.04 11.82
N ILE A 113 5.58 -0.05 10.86
CA ILE A 113 4.17 -0.29 11.10
C ILE A 113 3.73 -1.52 10.33
N GLY A 114 2.73 -2.24 10.85
CA GLY A 114 2.08 -3.37 10.22
C GLY A 114 0.57 -3.19 10.29
N ILE A 115 -0.10 -3.44 9.18
CA ILE A 115 -1.56 -3.36 9.08
C ILE A 115 -2.01 -4.64 8.39
N THR A 116 -2.82 -5.44 9.08
CA THR A 116 -3.38 -6.68 8.53
C THR A 116 -4.85 -6.45 8.21
N LEU A 117 -5.22 -6.72 6.96
CA LEU A 117 -6.53 -6.48 6.39
C LEU A 117 -7.11 -7.79 5.88
N ALA A 118 -8.35 -8.09 6.27
CA ALA A 118 -9.16 -9.07 5.57
C ALA A 118 -9.80 -8.39 4.36
N VAL A 119 -9.65 -8.98 3.18
CA VAL A 119 -10.14 -8.45 1.91
C VAL A 119 -11.30 -9.32 1.44
N GLY A 120 -12.44 -8.71 1.14
CA GLY A 120 -13.63 -9.42 0.69
C GLY A 120 -14.56 -8.55 -0.14
N ALA A 121 -15.77 -9.05 -0.39
CA ALA A 121 -16.85 -8.30 -1.00
C ALA A 121 -18.01 -8.16 -0.01
N ASP A 122 -18.72 -7.04 -0.06
CA ASP A 122 -19.96 -6.87 0.69
C ASP A 122 -21.17 -7.49 -0.04
N GLU A 123 -22.36 -7.40 0.57
CA GLU A 123 -23.62 -7.92 0.01
C GLU A 123 -23.99 -7.25 -1.32
N THR A 124 -23.45 -6.06 -1.58
CA THR A 124 -23.63 -5.33 -2.82
C THR A 124 -22.54 -5.64 -3.85
N GLY A 125 -21.62 -6.57 -3.57
CA GLY A 125 -20.51 -6.89 -4.47
C GLY A 125 -19.48 -5.77 -4.60
N GLN A 126 -19.41 -4.85 -3.64
CA GLN A 126 -18.36 -3.84 -3.55
C GLN A 126 -17.20 -4.38 -2.72
N PRO A 127 -15.95 -3.94 -3.00
CA PRO A 127 -14.80 -4.35 -2.21
C PRO A 127 -14.97 -3.88 -0.76
N LYS A 128 -14.78 -4.80 0.18
CA LYS A 128 -14.81 -4.55 1.62
C LYS A 128 -13.47 -4.93 2.21
N LEU A 129 -12.88 -4.00 2.95
CA LEU A 129 -11.78 -4.29 3.85
C LEU A 129 -12.24 -4.28 5.29
N GLN A 130 -11.66 -5.18 6.06
CA GLN A 130 -11.79 -5.16 7.51
C GLN A 130 -10.40 -5.14 8.12
N LEU A 131 -10.14 -4.15 8.98
CA LEU A 131 -8.94 -4.12 9.81
C LEU A 131 -8.99 -5.30 10.78
N VAL A 132 -8.04 -6.22 10.64
CA VAL A 132 -7.85 -7.36 11.52
C VAL A 132 -6.90 -6.98 12.64
N GLU A 133 -5.79 -6.35 12.28
CA GLU A 133 -4.73 -5.99 13.22
C GLU A 133 -4.00 -4.74 12.74
N ALA A 134 -3.55 -3.91 13.67
CA ALA A 134 -2.65 -2.80 13.40
C ALA A 134 -1.59 -2.73 14.50
N ASP A 135 -0.33 -2.78 14.10
CA ASP A 135 0.86 -2.64 14.93
C ASP A 135 1.63 -1.39 14.48
N PHE A 136 1.66 -0.35 15.32
CA PHE A 136 2.37 0.90 15.04
C PHE A 136 3.65 1.02 15.88
N GLY A 137 4.12 -0.11 16.41
CA GLY A 137 5.19 -0.15 17.40
C GLY A 137 4.82 0.72 18.62
N PRO A 138 5.72 1.61 19.07
CA PRO A 138 5.45 2.46 20.23
C PRO A 138 4.59 3.69 19.91
N PHE A 139 4.20 3.91 18.65
CA PHE A 139 3.35 5.04 18.29
C PHE A 139 1.87 4.71 18.51
N PRO A 140 1.05 5.71 18.89
CA PRO A 140 -0.38 5.52 18.96
C PRO A 140 -0.95 5.26 17.57
N LEU A 141 -1.99 4.42 17.51
CA LEU A 141 -2.73 4.18 16.28
C LEU A 141 -3.35 5.51 15.81
N PRO A 142 -3.15 5.93 14.54
CA PRO A 142 -3.71 7.19 14.06
C PRO A 142 -5.23 7.15 14.01
N ASP A 143 -5.87 8.19 14.55
CA ASP A 143 -7.29 8.40 14.38
C ASP A 143 -7.63 8.51 12.88
N GLY A 144 -8.60 7.70 12.43
CA GLY A 144 -9.02 7.71 11.04
C GLY A 144 -8.21 6.80 10.10
N LEU A 145 -7.30 5.96 10.60
CA LEU A 145 -6.62 4.93 9.79
C LEU A 145 -7.61 4.13 8.92
N ASN A 146 -8.71 3.67 9.53
CA ASN A 146 -9.76 2.94 8.80
C ASN A 146 -10.35 3.76 7.66
N LYS A 147 -10.63 5.05 7.88
CA LYS A 147 -11.18 5.94 6.84
C LYS A 147 -10.19 6.14 5.70
N ALA A 148 -8.91 6.33 6.01
CA ALA A 148 -7.87 6.52 5.00
C ALA A 148 -7.68 5.26 4.14
N ILE A 149 -7.66 4.08 4.77
CA ILE A 149 -7.56 2.79 4.07
C ILE A 149 -8.77 2.58 3.15
N THR A 150 -9.99 2.82 3.66
CA THR A 150 -11.21 2.72 2.86
C THR A 150 -11.17 3.67 1.66
N ALA A 151 -10.77 4.93 1.86
CA ALA A 151 -10.72 5.92 0.78
C ALA A 151 -9.75 5.54 -0.35
N ILE A 152 -8.55 5.03 -0.01
CA ILE A 152 -7.56 4.58 -1.02
C ILE A 152 -8.14 3.48 -1.90
N ILE A 153 -8.96 2.60 -1.34
CA ILE A 153 -9.50 1.46 -2.08
C ILE A 153 -10.78 1.78 -2.83
N GLU A 154 -11.64 2.63 -2.27
CA GLU A 154 -12.75 3.22 -3.02
C GLU A 154 -12.20 3.96 -4.25
N GLU A 155 -11.12 4.73 -4.09
CA GLU A 155 -10.43 5.39 -5.21
C GLU A 155 -9.85 4.37 -6.19
N ALA A 156 -9.17 3.33 -5.72
CA ALA A 156 -8.62 2.30 -6.60
C ALA A 156 -9.71 1.57 -7.39
N TYR A 157 -10.83 1.23 -6.73
CA TYR A 157 -11.98 0.57 -7.34
C TYR A 157 -12.68 1.47 -8.36
N THR A 158 -13.04 2.69 -7.97
CA THR A 158 -13.71 3.65 -8.84
C THR A 158 -12.79 4.18 -9.95
N GLY A 159 -11.49 4.28 -9.72
CA GLY A 159 -10.53 4.74 -10.71
C GLY A 159 -10.15 3.68 -11.73
N ALA A 160 -9.88 2.45 -11.30
CA ALA A 160 -9.48 1.35 -12.19
C ALA A 160 -10.66 0.74 -12.95
N LEU A 161 -11.84 0.69 -12.31
CA LEU A 161 -13.03 0.05 -12.88
C LEU A 161 -14.11 1.05 -13.24
N GLY A 162 -14.01 2.33 -12.87
CA GLY A 162 -15.01 3.39 -13.13
C GLY A 162 -15.62 3.43 -14.53
N PRO A 163 -14.83 3.37 -15.61
CA PRO A 163 -15.36 3.34 -16.98
C PRO A 163 -16.21 2.11 -17.31
N VAL A 164 -16.10 1.04 -16.51
CA VAL A 164 -16.80 -0.25 -16.62
C VAL A 164 -17.70 -0.53 -15.40
N ALA A 165 -17.73 0.37 -14.42
CA ALA A 165 -18.29 0.15 -13.07
C ALA A 165 -19.81 0.25 -13.01
N THR A 166 -20.48 0.70 -14.08
CA THR A 166 -21.93 0.56 -14.20
C THR A 166 -22.26 -0.91 -14.46
N GLY A 167 -22.13 -1.77 -13.44
CA GLY A 167 -22.49 -3.18 -13.51
C GLY A 167 -21.49 -4.16 -12.91
N PHE A 168 -20.23 -3.77 -12.68
CA PHE A 168 -19.24 -4.67 -12.08
C PHE A 168 -19.56 -4.96 -10.61
N ARG A 169 -19.66 -6.25 -10.27
CA ARG A 169 -19.90 -6.76 -8.92
C ARG A 169 -18.89 -7.84 -8.61
N ILE A 170 -18.10 -7.65 -7.56
CA ILE A 170 -17.16 -8.65 -7.06
C ILE A 170 -17.97 -9.82 -6.51
N THR A 171 -17.68 -11.02 -6.99
CA THR A 171 -18.29 -12.28 -6.53
C THR A 171 -17.39 -13.00 -5.54
N SER A 172 -16.07 -12.90 -5.69
CA SER A 172 -15.12 -13.50 -4.77
C SER A 172 -13.78 -12.79 -4.81
N ILE A 173 -13.13 -12.71 -3.65
CA ILE A 173 -11.72 -12.36 -3.52
C ILE A 173 -11.03 -13.52 -2.80
N SER A 174 -9.92 -14.00 -3.35
CA SER A 174 -9.08 -15.01 -2.72
C SER A 174 -7.63 -14.55 -2.69
N ILE A 175 -6.94 -14.91 -1.62
CA ILE A 175 -5.51 -14.63 -1.44
C ILE A 175 -4.80 -15.96 -1.20
N ALA A 176 -3.92 -16.34 -2.10
CA ALA A 176 -3.12 -17.56 -2.03
C ALA A 176 -1.80 -17.36 -2.77
N ASP A 177 -0.73 -18.00 -2.29
CA ASP A 177 0.57 -18.06 -2.98
C ASP A 177 1.13 -16.69 -3.42
N GLY A 178 0.98 -15.66 -2.59
CA GLY A 178 1.46 -14.30 -2.92
C GLY A 178 0.66 -13.59 -4.01
N THR A 179 -0.52 -14.10 -4.34
CA THR A 179 -1.40 -13.52 -5.37
C THR A 179 -2.79 -13.30 -4.79
N MET A 180 -3.36 -12.14 -5.10
CA MET A 180 -4.76 -11.82 -4.85
C MET A 180 -5.51 -12.03 -6.16
N THR A 181 -6.55 -12.86 -6.13
CA THR A 181 -7.46 -13.05 -7.26
C THR A 181 -8.80 -12.42 -6.92
N VAL A 182 -9.25 -11.49 -7.76
CA VAL A 182 -10.56 -10.85 -7.68
C VAL A 182 -11.38 -11.33 -8.86
N VAL A 183 -12.50 -11.98 -8.58
CA VAL A 183 -13.47 -12.40 -9.60
C VAL A 183 -14.73 -11.57 -9.42
N GLY A 184 -15.31 -11.12 -10.52
CA GLY A 184 -16.60 -10.46 -10.51
C GLY A 184 -17.31 -10.56 -11.84
N LYS A 185 -18.54 -10.06 -11.90
CA LYS A 185 -19.40 -10.13 -13.07
C LYS A 185 -19.84 -8.74 -13.51
N ILE A 186 -19.96 -8.56 -14.81
CA ILE A 186 -20.55 -7.35 -15.40
C ILE A 186 -22.06 -7.63 -15.59
N ARG A 187 -22.89 -6.78 -14.99
CA ARG A 187 -24.35 -6.79 -15.21
C ARG A 187 -24.76 -5.73 -16.22
#